data_AF-A0A7C4R5Z8-F1
#
_entry.id   AF-A0A7C4R5Z8-F1
#
_cell.length_a   1.000
_cell.length_b   1.000
_cell.length_c   1.000
_cell.angle_alpha   90.00
_cell.angle_beta   90.00
_cell.angle_gamma   90.00
#
_symmetry.space_group_name_H-M   'P 1'
#
loop_
_entity.id
_entity.type
_entity.pdbx_description
1 polymer ?
#
loop_
_entity_poly.entity_id
_entity_poly.type
_entity_poly.pdbx_seq_one_letter_code
_entity_poly.pdbx_strand_id
1 'polypeptide(L)'
;MQVAARTAPKAYGIDDIYTLIVYGEEKNAIAKKMEEMAEERKIELFERDAKNVRDSEAVLLIGVRGNKSIGINCGACGCGSCSEFDGAEKQIGQDFIGPTCIFKAINFGIAIGSAVKIASILNVDNRVMYRVGAAAMKMNLIPEATIIFGIPLSAKGINIDFDRVLP
;
A
#
# COMPACT_ATOMS: atom_id res chain seq x y z
N MET A 1 -5.45 -4.55 -13.18
CA MET A 1 -4.41 -3.85 -12.39
C MET A 1 -3.56 -4.83 -11.57
N GLN A 2 -4.17 -5.73 -10.77
CA GLN A 2 -3.43 -6.71 -9.95
C GLN A 2 -2.40 -7.55 -10.73
N VAL A 3 -2.78 -8.05 -11.92
CA VAL A 3 -1.86 -8.82 -12.79
C VAL A 3 -0.58 -8.03 -13.10
N ALA A 4 -0.68 -6.72 -13.36
CA ALA A 4 0.48 -5.88 -13.63
C ALA A 4 1.37 -5.70 -12.40
N ALA A 5 0.80 -5.60 -11.20
CA ALA A 5 1.59 -5.58 -9.96
C ALA A 5 2.35 -6.90 -9.74
N ARG A 6 1.66 -8.04 -9.91
CA ARG A 6 2.25 -9.39 -9.73
C ARG A 6 3.34 -9.68 -10.75
N THR A 7 3.20 -9.21 -11.99
CA THR A 7 4.19 -9.45 -13.07
C THR A 7 5.27 -8.37 -13.19
N ALA A 8 5.19 -7.29 -12.41
CA ALA A 8 6.18 -6.20 -12.43
C ALA A 8 7.63 -6.73 -12.24
N PRO A 9 8.65 -6.15 -12.89
CA PRO A 9 10.02 -6.61 -12.71
C PRO A 9 10.48 -6.40 -11.26
N LYS A 10 11.25 -7.37 -10.74
CA LYS A 10 11.72 -7.41 -9.35
C LYS A 10 13.22 -7.73 -9.32
N ALA A 11 13.95 -7.06 -8.43
CA ALA A 11 15.37 -7.33 -8.22
C ALA A 11 15.63 -8.83 -7.98
N TYR A 12 16.56 -9.41 -8.75
CA TYR A 12 16.97 -10.83 -8.68
C TYR A 12 15.83 -11.84 -8.86
N GLY A 13 14.68 -11.44 -9.42
CA GLY A 13 13.51 -12.32 -9.53
C GLY A 13 12.89 -12.71 -8.18
N ILE A 14 13.27 -12.04 -7.09
CA ILE A 14 12.75 -12.33 -5.75
C ILE A 14 11.41 -11.61 -5.59
N ASP A 15 10.34 -12.40 -5.51
CA ASP A 15 8.98 -11.91 -5.40
C ASP A 15 8.48 -11.93 -3.95
N ASP A 16 8.46 -10.76 -3.34
CA ASP A 16 7.91 -10.51 -2.00
C ASP A 16 6.75 -9.50 -2.06
N ILE A 17 6.09 -9.39 -3.22
CA ILE A 17 4.94 -8.52 -3.44
C ILE A 17 3.66 -9.32 -3.22
N TYR A 18 2.80 -8.86 -2.33
CA TYR A 18 1.52 -9.46 -2.03
C TYR A 18 0.41 -8.52 -2.52
N THR A 19 -0.70 -9.08 -2.98
CA THR A 19 -1.82 -8.27 -3.49
C THR A 19 -3.13 -8.84 -3.03
N LEU A 20 -4.08 -7.97 -2.68
CA LEU A 20 -5.44 -8.33 -2.32
C LEU A 20 -6.40 -7.36 -3.00
N ILE A 21 -7.44 -7.87 -3.65
CA ILE A 21 -8.56 -7.04 -4.13
C ILE A 21 -9.67 -7.14 -3.10
N VAL A 22 -10.12 -6.00 -2.60
CA VAL A 22 -11.26 -5.91 -1.68
C VAL A 22 -12.38 -5.09 -2.29
N TYR A 23 -13.62 -5.51 -2.04
CA TYR A 23 -14.84 -4.88 -2.56
C TYR A 23 -15.99 -5.13 -1.58
N GLY A 24 -17.12 -4.44 -1.77
CA GLY A 24 -18.30 -4.59 -0.90
C GLY A 24 -17.98 -4.33 0.58
N GLU A 25 -18.38 -5.26 1.46
CA GLU A 25 -18.23 -5.13 2.91
C GLU A 25 -16.78 -5.05 3.38
N GLU A 26 -15.85 -5.78 2.76
CA GLU A 26 -14.43 -5.73 3.15
C GLU A 26 -13.83 -4.34 2.89
N LYS A 27 -14.17 -3.74 1.75
CA LYS A 27 -13.78 -2.37 1.40
C LYS A 27 -14.40 -1.36 2.39
N ASN A 28 -15.68 -1.55 2.76
CA ASN A 28 -16.36 -0.70 3.74
C ASN A 28 -15.77 -0.83 5.14
N ALA A 29 -15.27 -2.01 5.52
CA ALA A 29 -14.57 -2.24 6.77
C ALA A 29 -13.24 -1.47 6.83
N ILE A 30 -12.49 -1.40 5.72
CA ILE A 30 -11.28 -0.56 5.63
C ILE A 30 -11.63 0.91 5.81
N ALA A 31 -12.66 1.41 5.11
CA ALA A 31 -13.09 2.81 5.26
C ALA A 31 -13.49 3.13 6.71
N LYS A 32 -14.27 2.24 7.36
CA LYS A 32 -14.60 2.39 8.78
C LYS A 32 -13.35 2.42 9.65
N LYS A 33 -12.37 1.55 9.39
CA LYS A 33 -11.12 1.56 10.16
C LYS A 33 -10.33 2.85 9.97
N MET A 34 -10.36 3.43 8.77
CA MET A 34 -9.74 4.73 8.52
C MET A 34 -10.43 5.85 9.31
N GLU A 35 -11.75 5.86 9.42
CA GLU A 35 -12.49 6.83 10.24
C GLU A 35 -12.15 6.70 11.73
N GLU A 36 -12.12 5.47 12.26
CA GLU A 36 -11.66 5.21 13.64
C GLU A 36 -10.23 5.76 13.86
N MET A 37 -9.32 5.54 12.90
CA MET A 37 -7.97 6.09 12.96
C MET A 37 -7.92 7.61 12.85
N ALA A 38 -8.86 8.23 12.12
CA ALA A 38 -8.97 9.68 12.01
C ALA A 38 -9.31 10.31 13.37
N GLU A 39 -10.28 9.72 14.08
CA GLU A 39 -10.69 10.12 15.41
C GLU A 39 -9.57 9.89 16.44
N GLU A 40 -9.01 8.66 16.48
CA GLU A 40 -7.91 8.29 17.38
C GLU A 40 -6.71 9.26 17.25
N ARG A 41 -6.39 9.68 16.03
CA ARG A 41 -5.17 10.46 15.74
C ARG A 41 -5.41 11.95 15.56
N LYS A 42 -6.68 12.39 15.49
CA LYS A 42 -7.07 13.75 15.12
C LYS A 42 -6.48 14.20 13.79
N ILE A 43 -6.56 13.33 12.77
CA ILE A 43 -6.06 13.60 11.41
C ILE A 43 -7.23 13.46 10.43
N GLU A 44 -7.85 14.59 10.07
CA GLU A 44 -9.01 14.67 9.16
C GLU A 44 -8.77 14.03 7.79
N LEU A 45 -7.51 13.96 7.34
CA LEU A 45 -7.16 13.34 6.06
C LEU A 45 -7.50 11.84 6.00
N PHE A 46 -7.56 11.15 7.14
CA PHE A 46 -8.02 9.75 7.18
C PHE A 46 -9.52 9.63 6.91
N GLU A 47 -10.33 10.50 7.50
CA GLU A 47 -11.78 10.54 7.28
C GLU A 47 -12.10 10.92 5.83
N ARG A 48 -11.41 11.93 5.28
CA ARG A 48 -11.56 12.30 3.88
C ARG A 48 -11.27 11.14 2.93
N ASP A 49 -10.12 10.47 3.10
CA ASP A 49 -9.76 9.36 2.23
C ASP A 49 -10.66 8.14 2.44
N ALA A 50 -11.24 7.96 3.64
CA ALA A 50 -12.22 6.91 3.90
C ALA A 50 -13.47 7.09 3.03
N LYS A 51 -13.94 8.33 2.85
CA LYS A 51 -15.04 8.65 1.93
C LYS A 51 -14.71 8.21 0.50
N ASN A 52 -13.51 8.51 0.00
CA ASN A 52 -13.09 8.09 -1.34
C ASN A 52 -13.06 6.55 -1.48
N VAL A 53 -12.66 5.84 -0.42
CA VAL A 53 -12.74 4.36 -0.40
C VAL A 53 -14.19 3.88 -0.46
N ARG A 54 -15.11 4.48 0.33
CA ARG A 54 -16.55 4.15 0.26
C ARG A 54 -17.13 4.38 -1.12
N ASP A 55 -16.68 5.44 -1.78
CA ASP A 55 -17.14 5.82 -3.11
C ASP A 55 -16.46 5.06 -4.26
N SER A 56 -15.43 4.26 -4.00
CA SER A 56 -14.76 3.42 -5.02
C SER A 56 -15.50 2.09 -5.25
N GLU A 57 -15.42 1.49 -6.44
CA GLU A 57 -16.01 0.16 -6.65
C GLU A 57 -15.17 -0.95 -5.99
N ALA A 58 -13.85 -0.80 -5.96
CA ALA A 58 -12.93 -1.73 -5.31
C ALA A 58 -11.66 -1.02 -4.81
N VAL A 59 -10.89 -1.69 -3.97
CA VAL A 59 -9.53 -1.28 -3.60
C VAL A 59 -8.57 -2.42 -3.93
N LEU A 60 -7.50 -2.10 -4.66
CA LEU A 60 -6.35 -2.99 -4.79
C LEU A 60 -5.33 -2.66 -3.70
N LEU A 61 -5.16 -3.56 -2.74
CA LEU A 61 -4.07 -3.51 -1.78
C LEU A 61 -2.83 -4.16 -2.40
N ILE A 62 -1.69 -3.48 -2.26
CA ILE A 62 -0.38 -4.01 -2.62
C ILE A 62 0.48 -3.92 -1.36
N GLY A 63 1.03 -5.04 -0.94
CA GLY A 63 1.96 -5.15 0.18
C GLY A 63 3.32 -5.66 -0.26
N VAL A 64 4.33 -5.41 0.56
CA VAL A 64 5.68 -5.96 0.39
C VAL A 64 6.21 -6.52 1.70
N ARG A 65 6.87 -7.68 1.64
CA ARG A 65 7.73 -8.16 2.73
C ARG A 65 9.09 -7.49 2.65
N GLY A 66 9.18 -6.32 3.28
CA GLY A 66 10.35 -5.44 3.24
C GLY A 66 11.43 -5.77 4.28
N ASN A 67 11.11 -6.58 5.28
CA ASN A 67 11.99 -6.96 6.38
C ASN A 67 12.99 -8.09 6.05
N LYS A 68 13.13 -8.45 4.77
CA LYS A 68 14.13 -9.41 4.26
C LYS A 68 15.04 -8.75 3.24
N SER A 69 16.32 -9.05 3.35
CA SER A 69 17.34 -8.54 2.44
C SER A 69 17.28 -9.23 1.08
N ILE A 70 18.11 -8.77 0.15
CA ILE A 70 18.41 -9.48 -1.10
C ILE A 70 19.89 -9.86 -1.21
N GLY A 71 20.64 -9.82 -0.10
CA GLY A 71 22.04 -10.29 -0.03
C GLY A 71 23.13 -9.40 -0.64
N ILE A 72 22.84 -8.14 -1.02
CA ILE A 72 23.83 -7.27 -1.71
C ILE A 72 24.77 -6.51 -0.77
N ASN A 73 24.46 -6.42 0.53
CA ASN A 73 25.21 -5.61 1.51
C ASN A 73 25.37 -4.13 1.11
N CYS A 74 24.31 -3.50 0.55
CA CYS A 74 24.37 -2.13 0.05
C CYS A 74 24.39 -1.02 1.13
N GLY A 75 24.15 -1.35 2.40
CA GLY A 75 24.16 -0.38 3.52
C GLY A 75 22.95 0.57 3.62
N ALA A 76 22.10 0.69 2.60
CA ALA A 76 20.99 1.66 2.57
C ALA A 76 19.93 1.48 3.68
N CYS A 77 19.83 0.28 4.28
CA CYS A 77 18.95 0.00 5.42
C CYS A 77 19.52 0.46 6.77
N GLY A 78 20.75 0.97 6.82
CA GLY A 78 21.43 1.40 8.05
C GLY A 78 22.18 0.30 8.81
N CYS A 79 21.95 -0.98 8.49
CA CYS A 79 22.71 -2.11 9.05
C CYS A 79 24.08 -2.29 8.36
N GLY A 80 25.06 -2.82 9.09
CA GLY A 80 26.42 -3.09 8.58
C GLY A 80 26.50 -4.22 7.56
N SER A 81 25.53 -5.14 7.54
CA SER A 81 25.39 -6.18 6.51
C SER A 81 23.94 -6.63 6.32
N CYS A 82 23.68 -7.37 5.24
CA CYS A 82 22.41 -8.05 5.01
C CYS A 82 22.13 -9.13 6.06
N SER A 83 23.16 -9.84 6.54
CA SER A 83 22.99 -10.83 7.62
C SER A 83 22.59 -10.17 8.93
N GLU A 84 23.21 -9.03 9.26
CA GLU A 84 22.82 -8.21 10.41
C GLU A 84 21.39 -7.69 10.23
N PHE A 85 21.06 -7.14 9.05
CA PHE A 85 19.70 -6.71 8.75
C PHE A 85 18.68 -7.85 8.90
N ASP A 86 18.96 -9.05 8.39
CA ASP A 86 18.02 -10.18 8.43
C ASP A 86 17.84 -10.75 9.84
N GLY A 87 18.87 -10.62 10.70
CA GLY A 87 18.84 -11.00 12.11
C GLY A 87 18.37 -9.89 13.06
N ALA A 88 18.32 -8.63 12.60
CA ALA A 88 17.90 -7.51 13.43
C ALA A 88 16.43 -7.59 13.82
N GLU A 89 16.14 -7.21 15.07
CA GLU A 89 14.78 -7.05 15.56
C GLU A 89 14.03 -6.03 14.69
N LYS A 90 12.79 -6.37 14.30
CA LYS A 90 11.95 -5.52 13.47
C LYS A 90 11.03 -4.71 14.37
N GLN A 91 10.97 -3.42 14.13
CA GLN A 91 10.18 -2.49 14.93
C GLN A 91 8.90 -2.13 14.20
N ILE A 92 7.77 -2.25 14.90
CA ILE A 92 6.50 -1.68 14.45
C ILE A 92 6.59 -0.18 14.73
N GLY A 93 6.65 0.62 13.67
CA GLY A 93 6.54 2.07 13.75
C GLY A 93 5.07 2.51 13.94
N GLN A 94 4.72 3.69 13.43
CA GLN A 94 3.35 4.19 13.55
C GLN A 94 2.33 3.31 12.82
N ASP A 95 2.66 2.85 11.61
CA ASP A 95 1.74 2.11 10.72
C ASP A 95 2.41 0.92 10.01
N PHE A 96 3.75 0.87 9.95
CA PHE A 96 4.52 -0.11 9.19
C PHE A 96 5.70 -0.66 9.99
N ILE A 97 6.26 -1.76 9.50
CA ILE A 97 7.37 -2.47 10.14
C ILE A 97 8.69 -2.12 9.42
N GLY A 98 9.68 -1.69 10.19
CA GLY A 98 11.03 -1.38 9.72
C GLY A 98 12.13 -2.13 10.48
N PRO A 99 13.40 -2.04 10.04
CA PRO A 99 13.86 -1.38 8.81
C PRO A 99 13.46 -2.15 7.54
N THR A 100 13.37 -1.44 6.41
CA THR A 100 13.01 -2.01 5.10
C THR A 100 14.22 -2.04 4.16
N CYS A 101 14.43 -3.18 3.49
CA CYS A 101 15.43 -3.29 2.44
C CYS A 101 15.06 -2.37 1.25
N ILE A 102 15.99 -1.50 0.84
CA ILE A 102 15.75 -0.52 -0.23
C ILE A 102 15.29 -1.18 -1.55
N PHE A 103 15.82 -2.36 -1.88
CA PHE A 103 15.43 -3.07 -3.10
C PHE A 103 14.00 -3.62 -3.02
N LYS A 104 13.55 -4.03 -1.82
CA LYS A 104 12.14 -4.41 -1.61
C LYS A 104 11.23 -3.20 -1.75
N ALA A 105 11.63 -2.04 -1.20
CA ALA A 105 10.89 -0.78 -1.38
C ALA A 105 10.83 -0.35 -2.86
N ILE A 106 11.92 -0.51 -3.62
CA ILE A 106 11.93 -0.23 -5.07
C ILE A 106 11.01 -1.21 -5.81
N ASN A 107 11.11 -2.52 -5.56
CA ASN A 107 10.21 -3.51 -6.16
C ASN A 107 8.74 -3.20 -5.86
N PHE A 108 8.45 -2.73 -4.64
CA PHE A 108 7.12 -2.29 -4.23
C PHE A 108 6.64 -1.09 -5.03
N GLY A 109 7.48 -0.07 -5.19
CA GLY A 109 7.20 1.09 -6.05
C GLY A 109 6.96 0.70 -7.52
N ILE A 110 7.76 -0.22 -8.06
CA ILE A 110 7.58 -0.73 -9.44
C ILE A 110 6.24 -1.47 -9.57
N ALA A 111 5.85 -2.29 -8.59
CA ALA A 111 4.57 -2.99 -8.59
C ALA A 111 3.37 -2.02 -8.54
N ILE A 112 3.44 -0.99 -7.67
CA ILE A 112 2.44 0.08 -7.61
C ILE A 112 2.37 0.83 -8.94
N GLY A 113 3.51 1.29 -9.46
CA GLY A 113 3.61 2.02 -10.73
C GLY A 113 3.02 1.23 -11.91
N SER A 114 3.28 -0.08 -11.95
CA SER A 114 2.73 -0.99 -12.96
C SER A 114 1.21 -1.12 -12.85
N ALA A 115 0.66 -1.17 -11.63
CA ALA A 115 -0.77 -1.24 -11.41
C ALA A 115 -1.50 0.05 -11.82
N VAL A 116 -1.02 1.21 -11.38
CA VAL A 116 -1.64 2.51 -11.67
C VAL A 116 -1.51 2.91 -13.14
N LYS A 117 -0.43 2.50 -13.81
CA LYS A 117 -0.30 2.61 -15.28
C LYS A 117 -1.47 1.91 -15.98
N ILE A 118 -1.80 0.68 -15.58
CA ILE A 118 -2.91 -0.06 -16.20
C ILE A 118 -4.25 0.60 -15.87
N ALA A 119 -4.43 1.10 -14.64
CA ALA A 119 -5.63 1.86 -14.29
C ALA A 119 -5.80 3.08 -15.21
N SER A 120 -4.73 3.86 -15.41
CA SER A 120 -4.71 5.01 -16.31
C SER A 120 -5.00 4.63 -17.78
N ILE A 121 -4.38 3.56 -18.30
CA ILE A 121 -4.63 3.08 -19.68
C ILE A 121 -6.11 2.72 -19.88
N LEU A 122 -6.77 2.21 -18.83
CA LEU A 122 -8.19 1.83 -18.86
C LEU A 122 -9.12 2.96 -18.42
N ASN A 123 -8.60 4.17 -18.20
CA ASN A 123 -9.35 5.32 -17.68
C ASN A 123 -10.12 5.02 -16.38
N VAL A 124 -9.56 4.17 -15.53
CA VAL A 124 -10.08 3.93 -14.18
C VAL A 124 -9.44 4.94 -13.24
N ASP A 125 -10.28 5.77 -12.63
CA ASP A 125 -9.85 6.75 -11.64
C ASP A 125 -9.24 6.03 -10.44
N ASN A 126 -8.07 6.49 -10.00
CA ASN A 126 -7.33 5.83 -8.95
C ASN A 126 -6.35 6.79 -8.26
N ARG A 127 -5.99 6.45 -7.02
CA ARG A 127 -4.93 7.12 -6.27
C ARG A 127 -4.23 6.17 -5.33
N VAL A 128 -2.91 6.26 -5.30
CA VAL A 128 -2.10 5.52 -4.34
C VAL A 128 -2.25 6.16 -2.96
N MET A 129 -2.77 5.41 -2.00
CA MET A 129 -3.09 5.88 -0.66
C MET A 129 -2.34 5.10 0.42
N TYR A 130 -1.46 5.82 1.12
CA TYR A 130 -0.81 5.36 2.37
C TYR A 130 -1.84 4.99 3.45
N ARG A 131 -2.87 5.83 3.64
CA ARG A 131 -3.83 5.72 4.75
C ARG A 131 -4.69 4.45 4.67
N VAL A 132 -5.07 4.06 3.45
CA VAL A 132 -5.74 2.79 3.17
C VAL A 132 -4.84 1.61 3.57
N GLY A 133 -3.56 1.71 3.23
CA GLY A 133 -2.54 0.74 3.61
C GLY A 133 -2.31 0.64 5.12
N ALA A 134 -2.27 1.77 5.82
CA ALA A 134 -2.15 1.82 7.28
C ALA A 134 -3.35 1.15 7.98
N ALA A 135 -4.57 1.39 7.50
CA ALA A 135 -5.76 0.69 7.98
C ALA A 135 -5.70 -0.81 7.70
N ALA A 136 -5.30 -1.21 6.48
CA ALA A 136 -5.12 -2.62 6.12
C ALA A 136 -4.07 -3.35 6.98
N MET A 137 -2.99 -2.65 7.37
CA MET A 137 -1.99 -3.17 8.32
C MET A 137 -2.60 -3.37 9.71
N LYS A 138 -3.34 -2.39 10.26
CA LYS A 138 -4.03 -2.54 11.55
C LYS A 138 -5.05 -3.68 11.55
N MET A 139 -5.67 -3.95 10.41
CA MET A 139 -6.64 -5.04 10.21
C MET A 139 -5.97 -6.38 9.88
N ASN A 140 -4.64 -6.43 9.72
CA ASN A 140 -3.88 -7.63 9.36
C ASN A 140 -4.38 -8.32 8.07
N LEU A 141 -4.73 -7.54 7.04
CA LEU A 141 -5.31 -8.07 5.79
C LEU A 141 -4.30 -8.78 4.88
N ILE A 142 -3.01 -8.47 5.02
CA ILE A 142 -1.91 -9.14 4.32
C ILE A 142 -0.81 -9.43 5.37
N PRO A 143 -0.92 -10.55 6.12
CA PRO A 143 -0.04 -10.82 7.26
C PRO A 143 1.46 -10.87 6.94
N GLU A 144 1.82 -11.18 5.70
CA GLU A 144 3.21 -11.27 5.24
C GLU A 144 3.84 -9.90 4.96
N ALA A 145 3.03 -8.87 4.79
CA ALA A 145 3.48 -7.55 4.39
C ALA A 145 3.94 -6.71 5.59
N THR A 146 5.04 -6.00 5.42
CA THR A 146 5.55 -5.04 6.40
C THR A 146 5.15 -3.61 6.07
N ILE A 147 4.82 -3.37 4.79
CA ILE A 147 4.30 -2.13 4.23
C ILE A 147 3.18 -2.52 3.27
N ILE A 148 2.05 -1.82 3.34
CA ILE A 148 0.92 -1.97 2.40
C ILE A 148 0.52 -0.56 1.97
N PHE A 149 0.21 -0.38 0.68
CA PHE A 149 -0.55 0.77 0.15
C PHE A 149 -1.84 0.27 -0.51
N GLY A 150 -2.89 1.09 -0.45
CA GLY A 150 -4.13 0.82 -1.18
C GLY A 150 -4.27 1.71 -2.41
N ILE A 151 -4.95 1.17 -3.42
CA ILE A 151 -5.31 1.88 -4.65
C ILE A 151 -6.81 1.71 -4.82
N PRO A 152 -7.64 2.65 -4.32
CA PRO A 152 -9.06 2.69 -4.64
C PRO A 152 -9.23 2.89 -6.14
N LEU A 153 -10.21 2.19 -6.72
CA LEU A 153 -10.51 2.18 -8.15
C LEU A 153 -11.95 2.65 -8.33
N SER A 154 -12.13 3.70 -9.13
CA SER A 154 -13.44 4.24 -9.45
C SER A 154 -13.70 4.37 -10.95
N ALA A 155 -14.94 4.11 -11.38
CA ALA A 155 -15.41 4.34 -12.75
C ALA A 155 -16.71 5.17 -12.74
N LYS A 156 -16.61 6.41 -12.25
CA LYS A 156 -17.72 7.35 -12.12
C LYS A 156 -17.60 8.51 -13.13
N GLY A 157 -18.68 9.28 -13.29
CA GLY A 157 -18.70 10.45 -14.19
C GLY A 157 -17.86 11.65 -13.70
N ILE A 158 -17.46 11.65 -12.42
CA ILE A 158 -16.54 12.63 -11.82
C ILE A 158 -15.53 11.86 -10.99
N ASN A 159 -14.25 12.21 -11.13
CA ASN A 159 -13.19 11.60 -10.34
C ASN A 159 -13.35 11.98 -8.86
N ILE A 160 -13.58 10.97 -8.02
CA ILE A 160 -13.86 11.12 -6.58
C ILE A 160 -12.67 11.63 -5.77
N ASP A 161 -11.44 11.59 -6.30
CA ASP A 161 -10.26 12.16 -5.64
C ASP A 161 -10.12 13.68 -5.88
N PHE A 162 -10.94 14.25 -6.76
CA PHE A 162 -10.92 15.64 -7.19
C PHE A 162 -12.29 16.34 -7.10
N ASP A 163 -13.24 15.81 -6.31
CA ASP A 163 -14.63 16.26 -6.15
C ASP A 163 -14.82 17.60 -5.38
N ARG A 164 -13.81 18.48 -5.42
CA ARG A 164 -13.82 19.75 -4.65
C ARG A 164 -14.87 20.72 -5.21
N VAL A 165 -15.75 21.19 -4.34
CA VAL A 165 -16.57 22.38 -4.62
C VAL A 165 -15.70 23.61 -4.36
N LEU A 166 -15.59 24.51 -5.35
CA LEU A 166 -14.91 25.80 -5.15
C LEU A 166 -15.61 26.57 -4.02
N PRO A 167 -14.85 27.27 -3.15
CA PRO A 167 -15.43 28.13 -2.11
C PRO A 167 -16.25 29.28 -2.69
#